data_AF-A0A2X3EWA5-F1
#
_entry.id   AF-A0A2X3EWA5-F1
#
_cell.length_a   1.000
_cell.length_b   1.000
_cell.length_c   1.000
_cell.angle_alpha   90.00
_cell.angle_beta   90.00
_cell.angle_gamma   90.00
#
_symmetry.space_group_name_H-M   'P 1'
#
loop_
_entity.id
_entity.type
_entity.pdbx_description
1 polymer ?
#
loop_
_entity_poly.entity_id
_entity_poly.type
_entity_poly.pdbx_seq_one_letter_code
_entity_poly.pdbx_strand_id
1 'polypeptide(L)'
;MGTPCNAEGQPQPLLILGMGKLGGGELNFSSDIDLIFAWPEHGATRGGRRELDNAQFFTRLGQRLIKALDQPTQDGFVYRVDMRLRPFGDSGPLVLSFAALEDYYQEQGRDWERYAMVKARIMGDNDAPTPANCARCFAPSSSAAISTSA
;
A
#
# COMPACT_ATOMS: atom_id res chain seq x y z
N MET A 1 -18.92 -1.78 -10.20
CA MET A 1 -18.49 -2.19 -8.85
C MET A 1 -19.13 -1.19 -7.91
N GLY A 2 -19.68 -1.60 -6.76
CA GLY A 2 -20.24 -0.64 -5.80
C GLY A 2 -19.17 0.24 -5.17
N THR A 3 -19.51 0.95 -4.10
CA THR A 3 -18.56 1.78 -3.35
C THR A 3 -18.15 1.05 -2.07
N PRO A 4 -16.86 0.76 -1.84
CA PRO A 4 -16.39 0.20 -0.58
C PRO A 4 -16.56 1.25 0.52
N CYS A 5 -17.21 0.88 1.62
CA CYS A 5 -17.48 1.77 2.75
C CYS A 5 -17.02 1.11 4.05
N ASN A 6 -16.70 1.91 5.07
CA ASN A 6 -16.54 1.41 6.44
C ASN A 6 -17.90 1.16 7.11
N ALA A 7 -17.90 0.83 8.39
CA ALA A 7 -19.11 0.57 9.17
C ALA A 7 -20.06 1.78 9.20
N GLU A 8 -19.50 2.97 9.29
CA GLU A 8 -20.17 4.27 9.31
C GLU A 8 -20.73 4.66 7.92
N GLY A 9 -20.40 3.90 6.87
CA GLY A 9 -20.85 4.18 5.51
C GLY A 9 -19.97 5.19 4.76
N GLN A 10 -18.83 5.59 5.33
CA GLN A 10 -17.87 6.47 4.69
C GLN A 10 -17.08 5.72 3.61
N PRO A 11 -16.98 6.26 2.38
CA PRO A 11 -16.22 5.63 1.30
C PRO A 11 -14.76 5.41 1.66
N GLN A 12 -14.22 4.26 1.28
CA GLN A 12 -12.83 3.88 1.54
C GLN A 12 -12.02 3.97 0.23
N PRO A 13 -10.90 4.70 0.20
CA PRO A 13 -10.03 4.76 -0.97
C PRO A 13 -9.08 3.56 -1.05
N LEU A 14 -8.67 3.22 -2.29
CA LEU A 14 -7.47 2.42 -2.50
C LEU A 14 -6.27 3.35 -2.47
N LEU A 15 -5.32 3.09 -1.58
CA LEU A 15 -4.07 3.81 -1.50
C LEU A 15 -2.95 2.99 -2.12
N ILE A 16 -2.09 3.70 -2.85
CA ILE A 16 -0.98 3.11 -3.59
C ILE A 16 0.30 3.75 -3.06
N LEU A 17 1.14 2.92 -2.45
CA LEU A 17 2.48 3.32 -2.05
C LEU A 17 3.43 2.95 -3.17
N GLY A 18 4.07 3.96 -3.78
CA GLY A 18 5.20 3.73 -4.65
C GLY A 18 6.47 3.61 -3.82
N MET A 19 7.23 2.58 -4.12
CA MET A 19 8.40 2.15 -3.36
C MET A 19 9.69 2.38 -4.17
N GLY A 20 10.84 2.19 -3.53
CA GLY A 20 12.13 2.16 -4.21
C GLY A 20 12.41 3.41 -5.06
N LYS A 21 12.70 3.21 -6.34
CA LYS A 21 12.99 4.30 -7.28
C LYS A 21 11.77 5.16 -7.58
N LEU A 22 10.58 4.55 -7.63
CA LEU A 22 9.34 5.27 -7.86
C LEU A 22 9.05 6.22 -6.70
N GLY A 23 9.07 5.70 -5.47
CA GLY A 23 8.84 6.51 -4.27
C GLY A 23 9.96 7.53 -4.00
N GLY A 24 11.19 7.23 -4.43
CA GLY A 24 12.32 8.16 -4.36
C GLY A 24 12.34 9.25 -5.44
N GLY A 25 11.47 9.20 -6.45
CA GLY A 25 11.49 10.13 -7.59
C GLY A 25 12.67 9.91 -8.56
N GLU A 26 13.27 8.72 -8.55
CA GLU A 26 14.48 8.34 -9.30
C GLU A 26 14.17 7.27 -10.37
N LEU A 27 12.96 7.31 -10.95
CA LEU A 27 12.49 6.29 -11.89
C LEU A 27 13.28 6.37 -13.21
N ASN A 28 13.71 5.22 -13.74
CA ASN A 28 14.38 5.15 -15.05
C ASN A 28 13.41 4.61 -16.12
N PHE A 29 13.73 4.86 -17.38
CA PHE A 29 12.91 4.50 -18.55
C PHE A 29 12.52 3.00 -18.64
N SER A 30 13.36 2.10 -18.12
CA SER A 30 13.12 0.65 -18.12
C SER A 30 13.03 0.07 -16.69
N SER A 31 12.70 0.90 -15.70
CA SER A 31 12.49 0.42 -14.33
C SER A 31 11.08 -0.11 -14.13
N ASP A 32 10.98 -1.17 -13.34
CA ASP A 32 9.71 -1.64 -12.82
C ASP A 32 9.21 -0.67 -11.75
N ILE A 33 7.89 -0.63 -11.56
CA ILE A 33 7.27 0.15 -10.49
C ILE A 33 6.94 -0.76 -9.32
N ASP A 34 7.65 -0.55 -8.22
CA ASP A 34 7.39 -1.26 -6.97
C ASP A 34 6.20 -0.63 -6.24
N LEU A 35 5.11 -1.39 -6.07
CA LEU A 35 3.88 -0.89 -5.46
C LEU A 35 3.45 -1.72 -4.25
N ILE A 36 2.88 -1.05 -3.25
CA ILE A 36 2.13 -1.67 -2.16
C ILE A 36 0.73 -1.06 -2.14
N PHE A 37 -0.30 -1.91 -2.07
CA PHE A 37 -1.67 -1.45 -2.01
C PHE A 37 -2.23 -1.58 -0.60
N ALA A 38 -2.94 -0.55 -0.16
CA ALA A 38 -3.57 -0.53 1.14
C ALA A 38 -4.94 0.16 1.13
N TRP A 39 -5.77 -0.13 2.12
CA TRP A 39 -6.99 0.63 2.40
C TRP A 39 -7.11 0.93 3.90
N PRO A 40 -7.86 1.98 4.30
CA PRO A 40 -7.89 2.39 5.71
C PRO A 40 -8.65 1.40 6.61
N GLU A 41 -9.94 1.22 6.36
CA GLU A 41 -10.83 0.52 7.30
C GLU A 41 -11.59 -0.67 6.69
N HIS A 42 -11.84 -1.67 7.53
CA HIS A 42 -12.70 -2.80 7.18
C HIS A 42 -14.16 -2.36 6.99
N GLY A 43 -14.90 -3.15 6.23
CA GLY A 43 -16.29 -2.86 5.93
C GLY A 43 -16.73 -3.58 4.66
N ALA A 44 -17.78 -3.06 4.04
CA ALA A 44 -18.41 -3.73 2.91
C ALA A 44 -18.79 -2.75 1.80
N THR A 45 -18.89 -3.32 0.60
CA THR A 45 -19.28 -2.60 -0.61
C THR A 45 -20.77 -2.31 -0.61
N ARG A 46 -21.14 -1.02 -0.69
CA ARG A 46 -22.53 -0.55 -0.80
C ARG A 46 -22.87 -0.16 -2.25
N GLY A 47 -24.15 -0.26 -2.62
CA GLY A 47 -24.63 0.17 -3.95
C GLY A 47 -24.18 -0.69 -5.14
N GLY A 48 -23.52 -1.83 -4.89
CA GLY A 48 -23.18 -2.82 -5.92
C GLY A 48 -24.28 -3.87 -6.12
N ARG A 49 -24.18 -4.66 -7.20
CA ARG A 49 -25.05 -5.84 -7.42
C ARG A 49 -24.95 -6.88 -6.30
N ARG A 50 -23.82 -6.92 -5.60
CA ARG A 50 -23.54 -7.81 -4.48
C ARG A 50 -22.69 -7.06 -3.46
N GLU A 51 -23.02 -7.25 -2.19
CA GLU A 51 -22.19 -6.81 -1.08
C GLU A 51 -20.92 -7.67 -1.01
N LEU A 52 -19.77 -7.02 -1.03
CA LEU A 52 -18.46 -7.65 -0.95
C LEU A 52 -17.72 -7.05 0.23
N ASP A 53 -16.98 -7.88 0.95
CA ASP A 53 -16.00 -7.41 1.92
C ASP A 53 -14.97 -6.49 1.24
N ASN A 54 -14.53 -5.44 1.93
CA ASN A 54 -13.59 -4.46 1.39
C ASN A 54 -12.28 -5.13 0.91
N ALA A 55 -11.76 -6.14 1.62
CA ALA A 55 -10.56 -6.85 1.19
C ALA A 55 -10.77 -7.54 -0.17
N GLN A 56 -11.94 -8.16 -0.39
CA GLN A 56 -12.30 -8.78 -1.67
C GLN A 56 -12.47 -7.73 -2.77
N PHE A 57 -13.12 -6.60 -2.45
CA PHE A 57 -13.31 -5.49 -3.39
C PHE A 57 -11.97 -4.93 -3.86
N PHE A 58 -11.09 -4.59 -2.91
CA PHE A 58 -9.80 -3.99 -3.21
C PHE A 58 -8.84 -4.98 -3.85
N THR A 59 -8.89 -6.27 -3.50
CA THR A 59 -8.12 -7.30 -4.22
C THR A 59 -8.49 -7.33 -5.70
N ARG A 60 -9.78 -7.31 -6.04
CA ARG A 60 -10.24 -7.26 -7.43
C ARG A 60 -9.85 -5.97 -8.13
N LEU A 61 -9.93 -4.84 -7.42
CA LEU A 61 -9.54 -3.54 -7.96
C LEU A 61 -8.03 -3.50 -8.25
N GLY A 62 -7.20 -3.96 -7.30
CA GLY A 62 -5.74 -4.04 -7.44
C GLY A 62 -5.32 -4.95 -8.58
N GLN A 63 -5.94 -6.13 -8.73
CA GLN A 63 -5.68 -7.03 -9.86
C GLN A 63 -6.00 -6.36 -11.21
N ARG A 64 -7.11 -5.62 -11.29
CA ARG A 64 -7.48 -4.87 -12.51
C ARG A 64 -6.52 -3.72 -12.80
N LEU A 65 -6.03 -3.05 -11.76
CA LEU A 65 -5.05 -1.97 -11.88
C LEU A 65 -3.71 -2.52 -12.40
N ILE A 66 -3.19 -3.58 -11.79
CA ILE A 66 -1.95 -4.24 -12.25
C ILE A 66 -2.10 -4.66 -13.71
N LYS A 67 -3.21 -5.33 -14.05
CA LYS A 67 -3.49 -5.73 -15.42
C LYS A 67 -3.51 -4.53 -16.38
N ALA A 68 -4.12 -3.42 -16.00
CA ALA A 68 -4.16 -2.23 -16.85
C ALA A 68 -2.77 -1.59 -17.08
N LEU A 69 -1.85 -1.75 -16.14
CA LEU A 69 -0.49 -1.19 -16.22
C LEU A 69 0.49 -2.10 -16.96
N ASP A 70 0.44 -3.40 -16.65
CA ASP A 70 1.46 -4.39 -17.05
C ASP A 70 1.05 -5.20 -18.29
N GLN A 71 -0.24 -5.30 -18.62
CA GLN A 71 -0.67 -6.13 -19.74
C GLN A 71 -0.12 -5.59 -21.07
N PRO A 72 0.64 -6.40 -21.83
CA PRO A 72 1.06 -6.03 -23.18
C PRO A 72 -0.13 -5.93 -24.12
N THR A 73 -0.22 -4.81 -24.82
CA THR A 73 -1.20 -4.53 -25.88
C THR A 73 -0.47 -4.29 -27.20
N GLN A 74 -1.23 -4.05 -28.28
CA GLN A 74 -0.66 -3.66 -29.58
C GLN A 74 0.21 -2.38 -29.51
N ASP A 75 -0.08 -1.52 -28.53
CA ASP A 75 0.63 -0.26 -28.28
C ASP A 75 1.76 -0.42 -27.24
N GLY A 76 2.05 -1.65 -26.80
CA GLY A 76 2.99 -1.95 -25.73
C GLY A 76 2.32 -2.08 -24.35
N PHE A 77 3.07 -1.82 -23.29
CA PHE A 77 2.61 -1.80 -21.89
C PHE A 77 2.95 -0.44 -21.27
N VAL A 78 2.32 -0.09 -20.14
CA VAL A 78 2.56 1.20 -19.47
C VAL A 78 3.79 1.10 -18.57
N TYR A 79 3.73 0.22 -17.57
CA TYR A 79 4.85 -0.10 -16.69
C TYR A 79 4.75 -1.55 -16.23
N ARG A 80 5.90 -2.21 -16.07
CA ARG A 80 5.98 -3.48 -15.37
C ARG A 80 5.80 -3.25 -13.88
N VAL A 81 4.89 -3.98 -13.25
CA VAL A 81 4.55 -3.79 -11.83
C VAL A 81 5.20 -4.89 -10.99
N ASP A 82 5.98 -4.49 -9.98
CA ASP A 82 6.52 -5.40 -8.96
C ASP A 82 5.77 -5.18 -7.63
N MET A 83 5.21 -6.26 -7.08
CA MET A 83 4.45 -6.26 -5.82
C MET A 83 5.20 -6.97 -4.68
N ARG A 84 6.45 -7.36 -4.88
CA ARG A 84 7.19 -8.26 -3.96
C ARG A 84 7.60 -7.60 -2.64
N LEU A 85 7.63 -6.27 -2.61
CA LEU A 85 7.91 -5.50 -1.40
C LEU A 85 6.72 -5.42 -0.43
N ARG A 86 5.55 -5.94 -0.81
CA ARG A 86 4.38 -5.97 0.09
C ARG A 86 4.62 -6.92 1.28
N PRO A 87 3.95 -6.69 2.43
CA PRO A 87 3.97 -7.62 3.56
C PRO A 87 3.74 -9.08 3.14
N PHE A 88 4.54 -9.98 3.69
CA PHE A 88 4.57 -11.42 3.34
C PHE A 88 4.98 -11.74 1.88
N GLY A 89 5.43 -10.75 1.10
CA GLY A 89 5.90 -10.92 -0.26
C GLY A 89 4.86 -11.58 -1.16
N ASP A 90 5.31 -12.52 -2.00
CA ASP A 90 4.45 -13.19 -3.00
C ASP A 90 3.35 -14.07 -2.40
N SER A 91 3.54 -14.54 -1.16
CA SER A 91 2.56 -15.35 -0.43
C SER A 91 1.51 -14.52 0.30
N GLY A 92 1.71 -13.20 0.38
CA GLY A 92 0.81 -12.28 1.07
C GLY A 92 -0.42 -11.87 0.27
N PRO A 93 -1.46 -11.35 0.96
CA PRO A 93 -2.58 -10.71 0.28
C PRO A 93 -2.08 -9.55 -0.61
N LEU A 94 -2.76 -9.33 -1.73
CA LEU A 94 -2.37 -8.29 -2.69
C LEU A 94 -2.53 -6.88 -2.12
N VAL A 95 -3.52 -6.71 -1.24
CA VAL A 95 -3.88 -5.44 -0.61
C VAL A 95 -4.06 -5.71 0.88
N LEU A 96 -3.65 -4.78 1.74
CA LEU A 96 -3.80 -4.88 3.20
C LEU A 96 -4.60 -3.71 3.78
N SER A 97 -5.30 -3.95 4.89
CA SER A 97 -5.83 -2.86 5.71
C SER A 97 -4.68 -2.15 6.43
N PHE A 98 -4.90 -0.92 6.86
CA PHE A 98 -3.91 -0.19 7.66
C PHE A 98 -3.57 -0.90 8.98
N ALA A 99 -4.58 -1.46 9.65
CA ALA A 99 -4.34 -2.27 10.85
C ALA A 99 -3.39 -3.44 10.57
N ALA A 100 -3.68 -4.25 9.54
CA ALA A 100 -2.84 -5.40 9.19
C ALA A 100 -1.42 -4.99 8.75
N LEU A 101 -1.29 -3.85 8.08
CA LEU A 101 -0.01 -3.32 7.64
C LEU A 101 0.81 -2.82 8.84
N GLU A 102 0.19 -2.10 9.76
CA GLU A 102 0.81 -1.67 11.01
C GLU A 102 1.28 -2.85 11.87
N ASP A 103 0.40 -3.83 12.12
CA ASP A 103 0.71 -5.04 12.88
C ASP A 103 1.92 -5.78 12.29
N TYR A 104 1.97 -5.91 10.96
CA TYR A 104 3.08 -6.57 10.28
C TYR A 104 4.43 -5.86 10.53
N TYR A 105 4.50 -4.54 10.35
CA TYR A 105 5.77 -3.81 10.50
C TYR A 105 6.20 -3.69 11.97
N GLN A 106 5.25 -3.68 12.91
CA GLN A 106 5.52 -3.70 14.34
C GLN A 106 6.07 -5.06 14.80
N GLU A 107 5.42 -6.16 14.42
CA GLU A 107 5.73 -7.49 14.97
C GLU A 107 6.76 -8.28 14.15
N GLN A 108 6.68 -8.20 12.83
CA GLN A 108 7.39 -9.12 11.91
C GLN A 108 8.32 -8.40 10.94
N GLY A 109 8.23 -7.06 10.84
CA GLY A 109 9.03 -6.27 9.93
C GLY A 109 10.53 -6.53 10.12
N ARG A 110 11.23 -6.88 9.04
CA ARG A 110 12.69 -7.00 9.05
C ARG A 110 13.34 -5.66 8.76
N ASP A 111 14.58 -5.48 9.20
CA ASP A 111 15.29 -4.20 9.05
C ASP A 111 15.41 -3.75 7.60
N TRP A 112 15.59 -4.69 6.67
CA TRP A 112 15.63 -4.36 5.24
C TRP A 112 14.27 -3.91 4.69
N GLU A 113 13.15 -4.43 5.22
CA GLU A 113 11.80 -4.00 4.83
C GLU A 113 11.54 -2.59 5.35
N ARG A 114 11.96 -2.30 6.58
CA ARG A 114 11.91 -0.94 7.15
C ARG A 114 12.76 0.04 6.35
N TYR A 115 13.96 -0.37 5.94
CA TYR A 115 14.81 0.46 5.10
C TYR A 115 14.15 0.77 3.75
N ALA A 116 13.47 -0.21 3.13
CA ALA A 116 12.72 0.03 1.90
C ALA A 116 11.57 1.05 2.10
N MET A 117 10.92 1.03 3.27
CA MET A 117 9.86 2.00 3.62
C MET A 117 10.32 3.45 3.72
N VAL A 118 11.62 3.72 3.88
CA VAL A 118 12.16 5.10 3.90
C VAL A 118 11.87 5.84 2.58
N LYS A 119 11.85 5.11 1.46
CA LYS A 119 11.50 5.68 0.15
C LYS A 119 10.01 5.57 -0.20
N ALA A 120 9.16 5.04 0.69
CA ALA A 120 7.74 4.89 0.41
C ALA A 120 7.05 6.26 0.27
N ARG A 121 6.27 6.43 -0.80
CA ARG A 121 5.44 7.62 -1.02
C ARG A 121 4.04 7.22 -1.46
N ILE A 122 3.02 7.90 -0.94
CA ILE A 122 1.65 7.77 -1.45
C ILE A 122 1.62 8.39 -2.85
N MET A 123 1.06 7.65 -3.81
CA MET A 123 0.85 8.09 -5.17
C MET A 123 -0.55 8.72 -5.31
N GLY A 124 -0.63 9.88 -5.96
CA GLY A 124 -1.89 10.62 -6.13
C GLY A 124 -2.03 11.77 -5.15
N ASP A 125 -3.28 12.15 -4.86
CA ASP A 125 -3.57 13.31 -4.03
C ASP A 125 -3.39 13.00 -2.53
N ASN A 126 -2.66 13.86 -1.83
CA ASN A 126 -2.32 13.69 -0.41
C ASN A 126 -3.47 14.13 0.53
N ASP A 127 -4.55 14.67 -0.03
CA ASP A 127 -5.76 15.10 0.70
C ASP A 127 -6.74 13.95 0.99
N ALA A 128 -6.48 12.74 0.50
CA ALA A 128 -7.08 11.54 1.10
C ALA A 128 -6.72 11.54 2.60
N PRO A 129 -7.62 11.17 3.52
CA PRO A 129 -7.33 11.18 4.96
C PRO A 129 -6.10 10.33 5.21
N THR A 130 -4.95 10.99 5.22
CA THR A 130 -3.69 10.41 5.56
C THR A 130 -3.86 10.10 7.03
N PRO A 131 -3.65 8.86 7.48
CA PRO A 131 -3.41 8.69 8.89
C PRO A 131 -2.14 9.47 9.13
N ALA A 132 -2.26 10.62 9.76
CA ALA A 132 -1.12 11.31 10.36
C ALA A 132 -0.33 10.38 11.30
N ASN A 133 -0.89 9.20 11.62
CA ASN A 133 -0.24 8.08 12.31
C ASN A 133 0.58 7.14 11.40
N CYS A 134 0.31 7.02 10.09
CA CYS A 134 1.06 6.10 9.23
C CYS A 134 2.51 6.56 9.08
N ALA A 135 2.75 7.87 8.91
CA ALA A 135 4.11 8.44 8.95
C ALA A 135 4.84 8.20 10.29
N ARG A 136 4.10 8.00 11.41
CA ARG A 136 4.66 7.65 12.72
C ARG A 136 4.99 6.15 12.84
N CYS A 137 4.22 5.26 12.20
CA CYS A 137 4.56 3.84 12.12
C CYS A 137 5.86 3.60 11.33
N PHE A 138 6.23 4.52 10.42
CA PHE A 138 7.41 4.41 9.56
C PHE A 138 8.60 5.29 9.97
N ALA A 139 8.47 6.11 11.01
CA ALA A 139 9.61 6.83 11.58
C ALA A 139 10.42 5.88 12.48
N PRO A 140 11.76 5.84 12.39
CA PRO A 140 12.55 5.08 13.35
C PRO A 140 12.23 5.59 14.76
N SER A 141 11.88 4.67 15.66
CA SER A 141 11.57 5.01 17.04
C SER A 141 12.79 5.69 17.67
N SER A 142 12.67 6.99 17.95
CA SER A 142 13.64 7.71 18.76
C SER A 142 13.48 7.30 20.22
N SER A 143 13.94 6.10 20.55
CA SER A 143 14.11 5.65 21.94
C SER A 143 15.37 4.80 22.06
N ALA A 144 16.50 5.41 21.76
CA ALA A 144 17.79 5.02 22.30
C ALA A 144 18.42 6.27 22.94
N ALA A 145 17.83 6.71 24.05
CA ALA A 145 18.56 7.54 25.00
C ALA A 145 19.65 6.64 25.60
N ILE A 146 20.86 6.74 25.04
CA ILE A 146 22.06 6.16 25.63
C ILE A 146 22.27 6.89 26.96
N SER A 147 21.85 6.22 28.04
CA SER A 147 22.23 6.56 29.41
C SER A 147 23.75 6.51 29.49
N THR A 148 24.40 7.65 29.35
CA THR A 148 25.81 7.80 29.69
C THR A 148 25.83 8.12 31.18
N SER A 149 25.89 7.08 32.00
CA SER A 149 26.29 7.19 33.40
C SER A 149 27.80 7.45 33.42
N ALA A 150 28.19 8.65 33.86
CA ALA A 150 29.51 8.98 34.34
C ALA A 150 29.65 8.59 35.82
#